data_AF-A0A7S0WJ00-F1
#
_entry.id   AF-A0A7S0WJ00-F1
#
_cell.length_a   1.000
_cell.length_b   1.000
_cell.length_c   1.000
_cell.angle_alpha   90.00
_cell.angle_beta   90.00
_cell.angle_gamma   90.00
#
_symmetry.space_group_name_H-M   'P 1'
#
loop_
_entity.id
_entity.type
_entity.pdbx_description
1 polymer ?
#
loop_
_entity_poly.entity_id
_entity_poly.type
_entity_poly.pdbx_seq_one_letter_code
_entity_poly.pdbx_strand_id
1 'polypeptide(L)'
;RQARNLRVVRYRSLADEYTGESCRGGVLAQALQSEGSASSAALYVLLRAADRFYAAHGRYPGTGPDPSTGVEEDVPALKVLAQQLLAECGAGNAQLQDDYVMEVCRFGAGELHVIGAFMGGMAAQEVIKLVTGQFTPLSGSLVYNAIGCTTASFEL
;
A
#
# COMPACT_ATOMS: atom_id res chain seq x y z
N ARG A 1 -3.79 0.99 38.90
CA ARG A 1 -4.02 -0.44 38.53
C ARG A 1 -3.46 -0.83 37.15
N GLN A 2 -3.21 0.10 36.20
CA GLN A 2 -2.71 -0.22 34.84
C GLN A 2 -1.23 0.12 34.57
N ALA A 3 -0.41 0.42 35.59
CA ALA A 3 0.97 0.89 35.40
C ALA A 3 1.85 -0.06 34.54
N ARG A 4 1.66 -1.38 34.67
CA ARG A 4 2.39 -2.40 33.86
C ARG A 4 1.94 -2.49 32.39
N ASN A 5 0.80 -1.89 32.04
CA ASN A 5 0.17 -1.99 30.72
C ASN A 5 0.20 -0.68 29.95
N LEU A 6 0.96 0.32 30.44
CA LEU A 6 1.14 1.56 29.71
C LEU A 6 1.77 1.27 28.34
N ARG A 7 1.21 1.91 27.31
CA ARG A 7 1.69 1.84 25.93
C ARG A 7 1.76 3.26 25.39
N VAL A 8 2.83 3.54 24.67
CA VAL A 8 3.02 4.79 23.95
C VAL A 8 3.27 4.40 22.50
N VAL A 9 2.40 4.86 21.60
CA VAL A 9 2.53 4.65 20.16
C VAL A 9 2.95 5.98 19.56
N ARG A 10 4.00 5.97 18.73
CA ARG A 10 4.51 7.15 18.04
C ARG A 10 4.50 6.88 16.55
N TYR A 11 3.76 7.71 15.83
CA TYR A 11 3.65 7.64 14.38
C TYR A 11 4.74 8.46 13.73
N ARG A 12 5.14 8.03 12.54
CA ARG A 12 5.94 8.85 11.63
C ARG A 12 5.03 9.78 10.87
N SER A 13 5.59 10.89 10.39
CA SER A 13 4.82 11.78 9.54
C SER A 13 4.68 11.17 8.14
N LEU A 14 3.58 11.50 7.45
CA LEU A 14 3.40 11.08 6.06
C LEU A 14 4.52 11.64 5.16
N ALA A 15 5.03 12.83 5.47
CA ALA A 15 6.17 13.41 4.76
C ALA A 15 7.41 12.51 4.86
N ASP A 16 7.66 11.92 6.02
CA ASP A 16 8.80 11.01 6.22
C ASP A 16 8.65 9.69 5.43
N GLU A 17 7.42 9.22 5.22
CA GLU A 17 7.11 8.01 4.43
C GLU A 17 7.16 8.27 2.91
N TYR A 18 6.96 9.53 2.48
CA TYR A 18 6.92 9.91 1.06
C TYR A 18 8.26 10.42 0.52
N THR A 19 9.11 10.99 1.38
CA THR A 19 10.38 11.58 0.98
C THR A 19 11.47 10.51 0.87
N GLY A 20 12.21 10.48 -0.25
CA GLY A 20 13.20 9.44 -0.54
C GLY A 20 14.29 9.29 0.53
N GLU A 21 14.75 10.39 1.14
CA GLU A 21 15.79 10.37 2.18
C GLU A 21 15.35 9.70 3.50
N SER A 22 14.05 9.75 3.81
CA SER A 22 13.48 9.23 5.05
C SER A 22 12.66 7.95 4.84
N CYS A 23 12.35 7.59 3.59
CA CYS A 23 11.58 6.40 3.26
C CYS A 23 12.30 5.15 3.78
N ARG A 24 11.57 4.26 4.48
CA ARG A 24 12.15 2.99 4.97
C ARG A 24 12.18 1.93 3.87
N GLY A 25 12.93 2.20 2.79
CA GLY A 25 13.08 1.24 1.69
C GLY A 25 13.64 -0.10 2.12
N GLY A 26 14.49 -0.16 3.16
CA GLY A 26 14.98 -1.43 3.71
C GLY A 26 13.86 -2.33 4.24
N VAL A 27 12.88 -1.76 4.95
CA VAL A 27 11.70 -2.50 5.46
C VAL A 27 10.85 -2.98 4.29
N LEU A 28 10.67 -2.12 3.29
CA LEU A 28 9.90 -2.45 2.09
C LEU A 28 10.55 -3.55 1.25
N ALA A 29 11.86 -3.46 1.02
CA ALA A 29 12.64 -4.45 0.28
C ALA A 29 12.62 -5.82 0.98
N GLN A 30 12.72 -5.84 2.31
CA GLN A 30 12.58 -7.06 3.10
C GLN A 30 11.16 -7.64 2.99
N ALA A 31 10.13 -6.79 3.10
CA ALA A 31 8.75 -7.22 3.03
C ALA A 31 8.39 -7.81 1.66
N LEU A 32 8.94 -7.26 0.57
CA LEU A 32 8.80 -7.77 -0.79
C LEU A 32 9.45 -9.14 -1.01
N GLN A 33 10.46 -9.50 -0.21
CA GLN A 33 11.14 -10.80 -0.29
C GLN A 33 10.50 -11.86 0.63
N SER A 34 9.69 -11.45 1.61
CA SER A 34 9.08 -12.36 2.58
C SER A 34 7.77 -12.93 2.05
N GLU A 35 7.68 -14.26 1.92
CA GLU A 35 6.52 -14.97 1.34
C GLU A 35 5.17 -14.56 1.96
N GLY A 36 5.13 -14.29 3.27
CA GLY A 36 3.89 -13.93 3.97
C GLY A 36 3.43 -12.49 3.78
N SER A 37 4.31 -11.59 3.33
CA SER A 37 4.03 -10.15 3.21
C SER A 37 4.29 -9.57 1.83
N ALA A 38 4.90 -10.33 0.92
CA ALA A 38 5.31 -9.87 -0.40
C ALA A 38 4.15 -9.32 -1.21
N SER A 39 3.00 -10.00 -1.21
CA SER A 39 1.80 -9.55 -1.93
C SER A 39 1.26 -8.22 -1.38
N SER A 40 1.18 -8.08 -0.05
CA SER A 40 0.73 -6.84 0.60
C SER A 40 1.73 -5.69 0.42
N ALA A 41 3.02 -5.98 0.46
CA ALA A 41 4.07 -4.99 0.19
C ALA A 41 4.02 -4.53 -1.28
N ALA A 42 3.83 -5.46 -2.22
CA ALA A 42 3.66 -5.14 -3.64
C ALA A 42 2.42 -4.26 -3.85
N LEU A 43 1.29 -4.57 -3.22
CA LEU A 43 0.09 -3.72 -3.27
C LEU A 43 0.35 -2.31 -2.75
N TYR A 44 1.06 -2.15 -1.63
CA TYR A 44 1.44 -0.82 -1.13
C TYR A 44 2.23 -0.01 -2.18
N VAL A 45 3.26 -0.63 -2.77
CA VAL A 45 4.10 0.03 -3.79
C VAL A 45 3.29 0.39 -5.02
N LEU A 46 2.43 -0.52 -5.49
CA LEU A 46 1.64 -0.32 -6.69
C LEU A 46 0.53 0.70 -6.50
N LEU A 47 -0.08 0.80 -5.32
CA LEU A 47 -1.03 1.87 -5.01
C LEU A 47 -0.36 3.25 -5.06
N ARG A 48 0.85 3.36 -4.47
CA ARG A 48 1.65 4.59 -4.57
C ARG A 48 2.06 4.90 -6.02
N ALA A 49 2.41 3.87 -6.80
CA ALA A 49 2.74 4.02 -8.21
C ALA A 49 1.51 4.44 -9.04
N ALA A 50 0.31 3.96 -8.69
CA ALA A 50 -0.94 4.35 -9.32
C ALA A 50 -1.27 5.83 -9.06
N ASP A 51 -0.96 6.37 -7.88
CA ASP A 51 -1.09 7.81 -7.63
C ASP A 51 -0.12 8.64 -8.49
N ARG A 52 1.13 8.18 -8.66
CA ARG A 52 2.06 8.81 -9.62
C ARG A 52 1.58 8.69 -11.05
N PHE A 53 0.99 7.55 -11.41
CA PHE A 53 0.42 7.33 -12.72
C PHE A 53 -0.72 8.32 -12.99
N TYR A 54 -1.60 8.53 -12.01
CA TYR A 54 -2.66 9.54 -12.08
C TYR A 54 -2.09 10.95 -12.26
N ALA A 55 -1.06 11.32 -11.49
CA ALA A 55 -0.41 12.62 -11.64
C ALA A 55 0.21 12.82 -13.03
N ALA A 56 0.73 11.76 -13.66
CA ALA A 56 1.34 11.83 -14.98
C ALA A 56 0.34 11.77 -16.15
N HIS A 57 -0.73 10.99 -16.03
CA HIS A 57 -1.65 10.68 -17.15
C HIS A 57 -3.06 11.26 -16.98
N GLY A 58 -3.39 11.84 -15.82
CA GLY A 58 -4.71 12.39 -15.50
C GLY A 58 -5.81 11.34 -15.32
N ARG A 59 -5.44 10.06 -15.23
CA ARG A 59 -6.33 8.91 -15.05
C ARG A 59 -5.59 7.79 -14.30
N TYR A 60 -6.33 6.88 -13.68
CA TYR A 60 -5.72 5.71 -13.02
C TYR A 60 -5.38 4.61 -14.04
N PRO A 61 -4.47 3.67 -13.69
CA PRO A 61 -4.16 2.53 -14.54
C PRO A 61 -5.42 1.67 -14.78
N GLY A 62 -5.61 1.22 -16.01
CA GLY A 62 -6.74 0.37 -16.41
C GLY A 62 -8.09 1.07 -16.55
N THR A 63 -8.16 2.40 -16.34
CA THR A 63 -9.37 3.20 -16.59
C THR A 63 -9.38 3.84 -17.98
N GLY A 64 -8.62 3.26 -18.92
CA GLY A 64 -8.56 3.74 -20.30
C GLY A 64 -9.91 3.62 -21.03
N PRO A 65 -10.08 4.33 -22.15
CA PRO A 65 -11.33 4.31 -22.92
C PRO A 65 -11.64 2.95 -23.55
N ASP A 66 -10.61 2.15 -23.83
CA ASP A 66 -10.77 0.77 -24.30
C ASP A 66 -10.54 -0.21 -23.15
N PRO A 67 -11.58 -0.90 -22.67
CA PRO A 67 -11.45 -1.88 -21.58
C PRO A 67 -10.72 -3.17 -22.00
N SER A 68 -10.53 -3.42 -23.31
CA SER A 68 -9.87 -4.62 -23.82
C SER A 68 -8.35 -4.45 -24.01
N THR A 69 -7.89 -3.25 -24.39
CA THR A 69 -6.46 -2.98 -24.62
C THR A 69 -5.83 -2.08 -23.56
N GLY A 70 -6.62 -1.26 -22.87
CA GLY A 70 -6.11 -0.26 -21.93
C GLY A 70 -5.33 -0.85 -20.74
N VAL A 71 -5.64 -2.09 -20.33
CA VAL A 71 -4.89 -2.79 -19.28
C VAL A 71 -3.48 -3.14 -19.75
N GLU A 72 -3.34 -3.74 -20.93
CA GLU A 72 -2.03 -4.18 -21.45
C GLU A 72 -1.11 -2.99 -21.76
N GLU A 73 -1.68 -1.87 -22.22
CA GLU A 73 -0.93 -0.63 -22.50
C GLU A 73 -0.40 0.05 -21.24
N ASP A 74 -1.15 0.01 -20.13
CA ASP A 74 -0.80 0.69 -18.89
C ASP A 74 0.21 -0.08 -18.02
N VAL A 75 0.27 -1.41 -18.15
CA VAL A 75 1.13 -2.29 -17.33
C VAL A 75 2.61 -1.87 -17.39
N PRO A 76 3.24 -1.66 -18.56
CA PRO A 76 4.63 -1.22 -18.63
C PRO A 76 4.87 0.13 -17.95
N ALA A 77 3.94 1.08 -18.12
CA ALA A 77 4.05 2.42 -17.54
C ALA A 77 3.93 2.38 -16.01
N LEU A 78 2.99 1.61 -15.46
CA LEU A 78 2.86 1.39 -14.03
C LEU A 78 4.11 0.73 -13.43
N LYS A 79 4.66 -0.28 -14.12
CA LYS A 79 5.89 -0.97 -13.68
C LYS A 79 7.08 0.00 -13.62
N VAL A 80 7.23 0.89 -14.60
CA VAL A 80 8.31 1.90 -14.58
C VAL A 80 8.18 2.82 -13.37
N LEU A 81 6.98 3.32 -13.09
CA LEU A 81 6.74 4.22 -11.95
C LEU A 81 6.97 3.53 -10.60
N ALA A 82 6.56 2.26 -10.48
CA ALA A 82 6.79 1.47 -9.28
C ALA A 82 8.29 1.24 -9.02
N GLN A 83 9.08 0.97 -10.06
CA GLN A 83 10.51 0.74 -9.95
C GLN A 83 11.27 2.03 -9.64
N GLN A 84 10.83 3.17 -10.21
CA GLN A 84 11.35 4.49 -9.86
C GLN A 84 11.10 4.81 -8.38
N LEU A 85 9.90 4.53 -7.88
CA LEU A 85 9.55 4.72 -6.47
C LEU A 85 10.41 3.87 -5.55
N LEU A 86 10.62 2.59 -5.88
CA LEU A 86 11.52 1.72 -5.13
C LEU A 86 12.95 2.24 -5.11
N ALA A 87 13.46 2.72 -6.25
CA ALA A 87 14.80 3.30 -6.33
C ALA A 87 14.95 4.55 -5.45
N GLU A 88 14.00 5.47 -5.49
CA GLU A 88 13.99 6.69 -4.68
C GLU A 88 13.92 6.40 -3.17
N CYS A 89 13.23 5.34 -2.78
CA CYS A 89 13.15 4.89 -1.39
C CYS A 89 14.37 4.10 -0.91
N GLY A 90 15.38 3.84 -1.75
CA GLY A 90 16.52 3.00 -1.40
C GLY A 90 16.24 1.48 -1.44
N ALA A 91 15.16 1.06 -2.11
CA ALA A 91 14.75 -0.32 -2.34
C ALA A 91 14.90 -0.75 -3.82
N GLY A 92 15.76 -0.09 -4.60
CA GLY A 92 15.86 -0.29 -6.06
C GLY A 92 16.29 -1.69 -6.51
N ASN A 93 16.83 -2.51 -5.62
CA ASN A 93 17.13 -3.92 -5.86
C ASN A 93 15.91 -4.85 -5.73
N ALA A 94 14.82 -4.38 -5.10
CA ALA A 94 13.60 -5.15 -4.99
C ALA A 94 12.89 -5.24 -6.35
N GLN A 95 12.35 -6.41 -6.65
CA GLN A 95 11.59 -6.66 -7.88
C GLN A 95 10.14 -6.95 -7.54
N LEU A 96 9.23 -6.38 -8.31
CA LEU A 96 7.81 -6.70 -8.26
C LEU A 96 7.51 -7.79 -9.28
N GLN A 97 6.68 -8.76 -8.90
CA GLN A 97 6.17 -9.76 -9.83
C GLN A 97 5.18 -9.11 -10.80
N ASP A 98 5.28 -9.46 -12.08
CA ASP A 98 4.48 -8.85 -13.15
C ASP A 98 2.98 -9.10 -12.95
N ASP A 99 2.61 -10.24 -12.37
CA ASP A 99 1.24 -10.59 -12.03
C ASP A 99 0.57 -9.53 -11.13
N TYR A 100 1.30 -8.98 -10.15
CA TYR A 100 0.74 -7.92 -9.29
C TYR A 100 0.52 -6.61 -10.04
N VAL A 101 1.42 -6.26 -10.97
CA VAL A 101 1.29 -5.05 -11.79
C VAL A 101 0.07 -5.17 -12.71
N MET A 102 -0.06 -6.32 -13.39
CA MET A 102 -1.20 -6.64 -14.23
C MET A 102 -2.50 -6.57 -13.44
N GLU A 103 -2.52 -7.13 -12.23
CA GLU A 103 -3.72 -7.17 -11.40
C GLU A 103 -4.17 -5.77 -10.94
N VAL A 104 -3.24 -4.86 -10.62
CA VAL A 104 -3.58 -3.47 -10.25
C VAL A 104 -4.14 -2.70 -11.44
N CYS A 105 -3.61 -2.90 -12.65
CA CYS A 105 -4.25 -2.37 -13.86
C CYS A 105 -5.64 -3.00 -14.07
N ARG A 106 -5.80 -4.31 -13.83
CA ARG A 106 -7.09 -5.00 -13.96
C ARG A 106 -8.15 -4.47 -13.00
N PHE A 107 -7.78 -3.97 -11.82
CA PHE A 107 -8.73 -3.36 -10.88
C PHE A 107 -9.42 -2.12 -11.46
N GLY A 108 -8.77 -1.37 -12.36
CA GLY A 108 -9.34 -0.19 -13.00
C GLY A 108 -9.87 0.84 -12.01
N ALA A 109 -9.17 1.04 -10.89
CA ALA A 109 -9.58 1.91 -9.78
C ALA A 109 -11.00 1.64 -9.22
N GLY A 110 -11.49 0.40 -9.36
CA GLY A 110 -12.82 0.01 -8.86
C GLY A 110 -12.89 -0.07 -7.33
N GLU A 111 -13.99 0.43 -6.77
CA GLU A 111 -14.29 0.35 -5.33
C GLU A 111 -15.36 -0.72 -5.08
N LEU A 112 -14.93 -1.90 -4.62
CA LEU A 112 -15.86 -2.99 -4.30
C LEU A 112 -16.49 -2.78 -2.93
N HIS A 113 -17.82 -2.83 -2.86
CA HIS A 113 -18.58 -2.60 -1.61
C HIS A 113 -18.11 -3.48 -0.44
N VAL A 114 -17.82 -4.76 -0.68
CA VAL A 114 -17.34 -5.69 0.36
C VAL A 114 -15.98 -5.29 0.93
N ILE A 115 -15.10 -4.72 0.09
CA ILE A 115 -13.78 -4.24 0.50
C ILE A 115 -13.93 -2.92 1.27
N GLY A 116 -14.78 -2.01 0.78
CA GLY A 116 -15.12 -0.77 1.49
C GLY A 116 -15.73 -1.04 2.87
N ALA A 117 -16.65 -2.00 2.98
CA ALA A 117 -17.25 -2.40 4.25
C ALA A 117 -16.21 -2.97 5.23
N PHE A 118 -15.31 -3.84 4.77
CA PHE A 118 -14.25 -4.40 5.60
C PHE A 118 -13.28 -3.32 6.10
N MET A 119 -12.77 -2.48 5.20
CA MET A 119 -11.87 -1.38 5.55
C MET A 119 -12.55 -0.36 6.46
N GLY A 120 -13.83 -0.07 6.24
CA GLY A 120 -14.64 0.79 7.10
C GLY A 120 -14.75 0.26 8.52
N GLY A 121 -14.93 -1.05 8.70
CA GLY A 121 -14.93 -1.68 10.03
C GLY A 121 -13.58 -1.55 10.75
N MET A 122 -12.47 -1.78 10.03
CA MET A 122 -11.12 -1.62 10.59
C MET A 122 -10.85 -0.17 10.99
N ALA A 123 -11.11 0.77 10.09
CA ALA A 123 -10.89 2.20 10.33
C ALA A 123 -11.75 2.72 11.48
N ALA A 124 -13.04 2.36 11.53
CA ALA A 124 -13.93 2.75 12.62
C ALA A 124 -13.42 2.28 13.98
N GLN A 125 -12.91 1.05 14.06
CA GLN A 125 -12.37 0.53 15.32
C GLN A 125 -11.08 1.27 15.72
N GLU A 126 -10.17 1.59 14.80
CA GLU A 126 -8.98 2.40 15.11
C GLU A 126 -9.36 3.81 15.61
N VAL A 127 -10.40 4.43 15.03
CA VAL A 127 -10.92 5.72 15.51
C VAL A 127 -11.47 5.59 16.94
N ILE A 128 -12.22 4.53 17.27
CA ILE A 128 -12.71 4.28 18.62
C ILE A 128 -11.55 4.16 19.62
N LYS A 129 -10.47 3.46 19.26
CA LYS A 129 -9.28 3.34 20.12
C LYS A 129 -8.67 4.70 20.43
N LEU A 130 -8.54 5.55 19.41
CA LEU A 130 -7.99 6.90 19.56
C LEU A 130 -8.87 7.80 20.43
N VAL A 131 -10.19 7.81 20.18
CA VAL A 131 -11.14 8.65 20.92
C VAL A 131 -11.26 8.24 22.39
N THR A 132 -11.28 6.93 22.65
CA THR A 132 -11.48 6.41 24.02
C THR A 132 -10.19 6.37 24.83
N GLY A 133 -9.02 6.40 24.18
CA GLY A 133 -7.74 6.10 24.81
C GLY A 133 -7.67 4.65 25.34
N GLN A 134 -8.51 3.76 24.81
CA GLN A 134 -8.56 2.35 25.19
C GLN A 134 -8.02 1.47 24.07
N PHE A 135 -7.41 0.34 24.45
CA PHE A 135 -6.66 -0.54 23.56
C PHE A 135 -5.42 0.14 22.94
N THR A 136 -4.67 -0.60 22.14
CA THR A 136 -3.49 -0.07 21.44
C THR A 136 -3.83 0.08 19.95
N PRO A 137 -3.74 1.29 19.39
CA PRO A 137 -3.94 1.51 17.97
C PRO A 137 -2.80 0.88 17.16
N LEU A 138 -3.08 0.57 15.90
CA LEU A 138 -2.08 0.03 14.98
C LEU A 138 -0.97 1.04 14.74
N SER A 139 0.27 0.57 14.58
CA SER A 139 1.45 1.39 14.23
C SER A 139 1.76 1.21 12.74
N GLY A 140 2.00 2.32 12.04
CA GLY A 140 2.34 2.32 10.62
C GLY A 140 1.14 2.09 9.69
N SER A 141 1.42 1.47 8.55
CA SER A 141 0.50 1.28 7.43
C SER A 141 0.00 -0.16 7.39
N LEU A 142 -1.32 -0.37 7.43
CA LEU A 142 -1.94 -1.68 7.25
C LEU A 142 -2.41 -1.84 5.81
N VAL A 143 -2.04 -2.95 5.20
CA VAL A 143 -2.52 -3.37 3.88
C VAL A 143 -3.38 -4.61 4.04
N TYR A 144 -4.59 -4.55 3.48
CA TYR A 144 -5.48 -5.69 3.34
C TYR A 144 -5.43 -6.20 1.89
N ASN A 145 -5.00 -7.44 1.71
CA ASN A 145 -5.05 -8.14 0.44
C ASN A 145 -6.26 -9.10 0.44
N ALA A 146 -7.33 -8.67 -0.22
CA ALA A 146 -8.57 -9.46 -0.30
C ALA A 146 -8.47 -10.68 -1.21
N ILE A 147 -7.51 -10.72 -2.16
CA ILE A 147 -7.31 -11.89 -3.04
C ILE A 147 -6.80 -13.07 -2.20
N GLY A 148 -5.85 -12.82 -1.30
CA GLY A 148 -5.31 -13.82 -0.39
C GLY A 148 -6.02 -13.92 0.96
N CYS A 149 -7.00 -13.04 1.23
CA CYS A 149 -7.60 -12.86 2.56
C CYS A 149 -6.56 -12.62 3.67
N THR A 150 -5.48 -11.89 3.37
CA THR A 150 -4.39 -11.62 4.31
C THR A 150 -4.31 -10.13 4.66
N THR A 151 -3.75 -9.84 5.83
CA THR A 151 -3.41 -8.47 6.25
C THR A 151 -1.94 -8.43 6.65
N ALA A 152 -1.28 -7.30 6.37
CA ALA A 152 0.08 -7.05 6.81
C ALA A 152 0.21 -5.62 7.29
N SER A 153 0.96 -5.40 8.36
CA SER A 153 1.28 -4.09 8.90
C SER A 153 2.75 -3.77 8.69
N PHE A 154 3.05 -2.57 8.22
CA PHE A 154 4.40 -2.11 7.93
C PHE A 154 4.68 -0.80 8.64
N GLU A 155 5.81 -0.70 9.34
CA GLU A 155 6.28 0.58 9.89
C GLU A 155 7.16 1.29 8.86
N LEU A 156 6.51 1.95 7.89
CA LEU A 156 7.13 2.59 6.72
C LEU A 156 7.66 4.00 7.00
#